data_AF-A0A0D6LXM2-F1
#
_entry.id   AF-A0A0D6LXM2-F1
#
_cell.length_a   1.000
_cell.length_b   1.000
_cell.length_c   1.000
_cell.angle_alpha   90.00
_cell.angle_beta   90.00
_cell.angle_gamma   90.00
#
_symmetry.space_group_name_H-M   'P 1'
#
loop_
_entity.id
_entity.type
_entity.pdbx_description
1 polymer ?
#
loop_
_entity_poly.entity_id
_entity_poly.type
_entity_poly.pdbx_seq_one_letter_code
_entity_poly.pdbx_strand_id
1 'polypeptide(L)'
;MKTLLLLTTLTCTTQPWHIFDDPHMSRGQREKALDNWADQYGLTDAYNRYKNATAAAKGERRKAILKALEDLPKFFNDLEKIETGQNYTYEQERDAVQELRSTLDARDRRVMRRYNSHYYEPDTIE
;
A
#
# COMPACT_ATOMS: atom_id res chain seq x y z
N MET A 1 1.85 9.81 2.50
CA MET A 1 2.34 11.16 2.88
C MET A 1 1.25 12.02 3.54
N LYS A 2 0.33 11.44 4.35
CA LYS A 2 -0.63 12.23 5.15
C LYS A 2 -0.38 12.12 6.66
N THR A 3 0.39 11.11 7.09
CA THR A 3 0.72 10.89 8.51
C THR A 3 1.88 11.75 9.02
N LEU A 4 2.69 12.32 8.13
CA LEU A 4 3.72 13.29 8.52
C LEU A 4 3.12 14.66 8.94
N LEU A 5 1.88 14.94 8.53
CA LEU A 5 1.23 16.24 8.81
C LEU A 5 0.72 16.38 10.25
N LEU A 6 0.59 15.28 10.99
CA LEU A 6 0.11 15.32 12.38
C LEU A 6 1.18 15.78 13.37
N LEU A 7 2.46 15.73 13.00
CA LEU A 7 3.56 16.26 13.81
C LEU A 7 3.96 17.70 13.44
N THR A 8 3.51 18.22 12.30
CA THR A 8 3.89 19.58 11.84
C THR A 8 2.96 20.69 12.34
N THR A 9 1.85 20.37 13.00
CA THR A 9 0.89 21.38 13.47
C THR A 9 1.19 21.90 14.88
N LEU A 10 2.17 21.33 15.59
CA LEU A 10 2.62 21.82 16.89
C LEU A 10 4.13 22.07 16.83
N THR A 11 4.49 23.35 16.92
CA THR A 11 5.83 23.93 17.13
C THR A 11 6.85 23.80 15.99
N CYS A 12 6.96 24.87 15.19
CA CYS A 12 7.94 25.03 14.10
C CYS A 12 9.41 25.17 14.56
N THR A 13 9.71 25.05 15.87
CA THR A 13 11.05 25.32 16.42
C THR A 13 11.75 24.09 17.02
N THR A 14 11.09 22.93 17.09
CA THR A 14 11.59 21.72 17.77
C THR A 14 11.70 20.51 16.85
N GLN A 15 11.87 20.70 15.54
CA GLN A 15 11.85 19.59 14.57
C GLN A 15 13.16 18.75 14.64
N PRO A 16 13.08 17.42 14.82
CA PRO A 16 14.26 16.56 14.99
C PRO A 16 14.85 16.09 13.63
N TRP A 17 14.91 16.96 12.62
CA TRP A 17 15.37 16.59 11.26
C TRP A 17 16.76 15.97 11.26
N HIS A 18 17.67 16.52 12.07
CA HIS A 18 19.02 16.00 12.24
C HIS A 18 19.07 14.54 12.72
N ILE A 19 18.04 14.06 13.44
CA ILE A 19 17.95 12.66 13.89
C ILE A 19 17.48 11.75 12.74
N PHE A 20 16.63 12.26 11.85
CA PHE A 20 16.11 11.50 10.70
C PHE A 20 17.11 11.40 9.56
N ASP A 21 17.87 12.48 9.33
CA ASP A 21 18.73 12.63 8.15
C ASP A 21 20.16 12.13 8.38
N ASP A 22 20.52 11.72 9.60
CA ASP A 22 21.83 11.13 9.89
C ASP A 22 21.97 9.72 9.28
N PRO A 23 22.84 9.53 8.27
CA PRO A 23 23.05 8.24 7.62
C PRO A 23 23.95 7.29 8.43
N HIS A 24 24.69 7.81 9.42
CA HIS A 24 25.59 7.03 10.28
C HIS A 24 24.91 6.54 11.55
N MET A 25 23.71 7.04 11.85
CA MET A 25 22.92 6.62 12.99
C MET A 25 22.19 5.30 12.70
N SER A 26 22.50 4.27 13.50
CA SER A 26 21.73 3.03 13.48
C SER A 26 20.28 3.27 13.89
N ARG A 27 19.40 2.35 13.51
CA ARG A 27 17.98 2.43 13.88
C ARG A 27 17.76 2.50 15.39
N GLY A 28 18.49 1.70 16.18
CA GLY A 28 18.36 1.72 17.64
C GLY A 28 18.82 3.05 18.27
N GLN A 29 19.91 3.62 17.74
CA GLN A 29 20.37 4.96 18.15
C GLN A 29 19.34 6.03 17.81
N ARG A 30 18.73 5.94 16.63
CA ARG A 30 17.68 6.86 16.19
C ARG A 30 16.44 6.79 17.06
N GLU A 31 15.97 5.58 17.37
CA GLU A 31 14.83 5.37 18.26
C GLU A 31 15.09 5.98 19.64
N LYS A 32 16.28 5.74 20.23
CA LYS A 32 16.68 6.34 21.50
C LYS A 32 16.79 7.87 21.44
N ALA A 33 17.35 8.42 20.37
CA ALA A 33 17.48 9.87 20.19
C ALA A 33 16.11 10.55 20.07
N LEU A 34 15.16 9.92 19.38
CA LEU A 34 13.78 10.40 19.28
C LEU A 34 13.00 10.25 20.60
N ASP A 35 13.21 9.17 21.36
CA ASP A 35 12.62 9.01 22.69
C ASP A 35 13.13 10.14 23.63
N ASN A 36 14.44 10.43 23.62
CA ASN A 36 15.03 11.52 24.40
C ASN A 36 14.52 12.90 23.96
N TRP A 37 14.40 13.14 22.65
CA TRP A 37 13.83 14.37 22.11
C TRP A 37 12.36 14.53 22.57
N ALA A 38 11.56 13.47 22.49
CA ALA A 38 10.18 13.52 22.93
C ALA A 38 10.07 13.84 24.42
N ASP A 39 10.92 13.26 25.26
CA ASP A 39 10.98 13.53 26.70
C ASP A 39 11.37 14.99 26.99
N GLN A 40 12.45 15.48 26.34
CA GLN A 40 12.95 16.85 26.50
C GLN A 40 11.87 17.92 26.23
N TYR A 41 10.97 17.66 25.29
CA TYR A 41 9.93 18.60 24.89
C TYR A 41 8.54 18.24 25.41
N GLY A 42 8.41 17.23 26.29
CA GLY A 42 7.11 16.81 26.84
C GLY A 42 6.15 16.22 25.81
N LEU A 43 6.68 15.67 24.71
CA LEU A 43 5.95 15.09 23.58
C LEU A 43 5.87 13.56 23.64
N THR A 44 6.29 12.93 24.75
CA THR A 44 6.38 11.47 24.91
C THR A 44 5.10 10.75 24.50
N ASP A 45 3.93 11.21 24.94
CA ASP A 45 2.64 10.59 24.59
C ASP A 45 2.30 10.71 23.10
N ALA A 46 2.52 11.90 22.52
CA ALA A 46 2.27 12.14 21.10
C ALA A 46 3.22 11.29 20.23
N TYR A 47 4.50 11.22 20.62
CA TYR A 47 5.48 10.40 19.93
C TYR A 47 5.19 8.90 20.05
N ASN A 48 4.76 8.42 21.23
CA ASN A 48 4.35 7.03 21.41
C ASN A 48 3.13 6.67 20.57
N ARG A 49 2.13 7.56 20.47
CA ARG A 49 0.99 7.37 19.56
C ARG A 49 1.45 7.25 18.11
N TYR A 50 2.36 8.12 17.66
CA TYR A 50 2.95 8.05 16.33
C TYR A 50 3.70 6.73 16.08
N LYS A 51 4.53 6.29 17.04
CA LYS A 51 5.30 5.04 16.96
C LYS A 51 4.38 3.83 16.80
N ASN A 52 3.34 3.76 17.63
CA ASN A 52 2.35 2.67 17.61
C ASN A 52 1.54 2.66 16.31
N ALA A 53 1.04 3.81 15.86
CA ALA A 53 0.30 3.93 14.61
C ALA A 53 1.15 3.52 13.40
N THR A 54 2.43 3.91 13.39
CA THR A 54 3.36 3.55 12.33
C THR A 54 3.67 2.05 12.32
N ALA A 55 3.86 1.43 13.49
CA ALA A 55 4.05 -0.01 13.60
C ALA A 55 2.82 -0.79 13.12
N ALA A 56 1.61 -0.37 13.53
CA ALA A 56 0.36 -0.96 13.07
C ALA A 56 0.20 -0.84 11.54
N ALA A 57 0.42 0.35 10.98
CA ALA A 57 0.34 0.57 9.53
C ALA A 57 1.35 -0.28 8.74
N LYS A 58 2.58 -0.46 9.27
CA LYS A 58 3.57 -1.39 8.68
C LYS A 58 3.09 -2.83 8.71
N GLY A 59 2.51 -3.27 9.84
CA GLY A 59 1.92 -4.60 9.99
C GLY A 59 0.80 -4.86 8.99
N GLU A 60 -0.18 -3.95 8.91
CA GLU A 60 -1.30 -4.05 7.96
C GLU A 60 -0.84 -4.03 6.50
N ARG A 61 0.17 -3.20 6.18
CA ARG A 61 0.77 -3.22 4.84
C ARG A 61 1.43 -4.56 4.51
N ARG A 62 2.13 -5.18 5.47
CA ARG A 62 2.76 -6.49 5.28
C ARG A 62 1.71 -7.58 5.05
N LYS A 63 0.64 -7.60 5.86
CA LYS A 63 -0.48 -8.53 5.68
C LYS A 63 -1.12 -8.38 4.29
N ALA A 64 -1.38 -7.15 3.86
CA ALA A 64 -1.96 -6.89 2.54
C ALA A 64 -1.05 -7.38 1.40
N ILE A 65 0.28 -7.23 1.52
CA ILE A 65 1.23 -7.75 0.53
C ILE A 65 1.20 -9.28 0.49
N LEU A 66 1.23 -9.94 1.66
CA LEU A 66 1.19 -11.40 1.73
C LEU A 66 -0.10 -11.95 1.13
N LYS A 67 -1.23 -11.32 1.45
CA LYS A 67 -2.53 -11.67 0.87
C LYS A 67 -2.53 -11.53 -0.65
N ALA A 68 -2.03 -10.41 -1.18
CA ALA A 68 -1.93 -10.23 -2.63
C ALA A 68 -1.02 -11.27 -3.30
N LEU A 69 0.07 -11.68 -2.66
CA LEU A 69 0.95 -12.74 -3.17
C LEU A 69 0.26 -14.12 -3.21
N GLU A 70 -0.71 -14.35 -2.34
CA GLU A 70 -1.52 -15.57 -2.32
C GLU A 70 -2.66 -15.53 -3.35
N ASP A 71 -3.34 -14.38 -3.47
CA ASP A 71 -4.53 -14.22 -4.30
C ASP A 71 -4.20 -14.05 -5.81
N LEU A 72 -3.10 -13.35 -6.15
CA LEU A 72 -2.75 -13.02 -7.54
C LEU A 72 -2.52 -14.25 -8.43
N PRO A 73 -1.77 -15.30 -8.01
CA PRO A 73 -1.61 -16.49 -8.83
C PRO A 73 -2.94 -17.16 -9.18
N LYS A 74 -3.88 -17.22 -8.22
CA LYS A 74 -5.21 -17.76 -8.45
C LYS A 74 -5.99 -16.94 -9.47
N PHE A 75 -5.97 -15.61 -9.32
CA PHE A 75 -6.60 -14.70 -10.26
C PHE A 75 -6.09 -14.90 -11.70
N PHE A 76 -4.78 -14.96 -11.91
CA PHE A 76 -4.22 -15.15 -13.25
C PHE A 76 -4.53 -16.54 -13.83
N ASN A 77 -4.51 -17.59 -13.01
CA ASN A 77 -4.91 -18.93 -13.46
C ASN A 77 -6.39 -18.96 -13.88
N ASP A 78 -7.28 -18.27 -13.17
CA ASP A 78 -8.70 -18.23 -13.52
C ASP A 78 -8.94 -17.35 -14.76
N LEU A 79 -8.17 -16.27 -14.93
CA LEU A 79 -8.19 -15.45 -16.14
C LEU A 79 -7.74 -16.26 -17.37
N GLU A 80 -6.63 -17.00 -17.27
CA GLU A 80 -6.11 -17.83 -18.36
C GLU A 80 -7.13 -18.88 -18.81
N LYS A 81 -7.86 -19.51 -17.87
CA LYS A 81 -8.94 -20.47 -18.21
C LYS A 81 -10.09 -19.84 -18.96
N ILE A 82 -10.40 -18.58 -18.67
CA ILE A 82 -11.45 -17.84 -19.38
C ILE A 82 -10.97 -17.51 -20.79
N GLU A 83 -9.79 -16.90 -20.92
CA GLU A 83 -9.22 -16.44 -22.21
C GLU A 83 -8.87 -17.61 -23.16
N THR A 84 -8.49 -18.77 -22.63
CA THR A 84 -8.19 -19.98 -23.45
C THR A 84 -9.38 -20.92 -23.61
N GLY A 85 -10.50 -20.62 -22.94
CA GLY A 85 -11.67 -21.47 -22.92
C GLY A 85 -12.44 -21.44 -24.24
N GLN A 86 -12.34 -22.51 -25.04
CA GLN A 86 -13.04 -22.63 -26.33
C GLN A 86 -14.59 -22.68 -26.23
N ASN A 87 -15.12 -22.74 -25.01
CA ASN A 87 -16.56 -22.88 -24.75
C ASN A 87 -17.26 -21.54 -24.48
N TYR A 88 -16.52 -20.43 -24.41
CA TYR A 88 -17.09 -19.10 -24.24
C TYR A 88 -17.37 -18.46 -25.60
N THR A 89 -18.55 -17.86 -25.72
CA THR A 89 -18.75 -16.78 -26.69
C THR A 89 -18.05 -15.51 -26.19
N TYR A 90 -17.70 -14.60 -27.08
CA TYR A 90 -17.06 -13.32 -26.73
C TYR A 90 -17.81 -12.54 -25.63
N GLU A 91 -19.15 -12.58 -25.64
CA GLU A 91 -19.95 -11.91 -24.60
C GLU A 91 -19.81 -12.60 -23.23
N GLN A 92 -19.83 -13.93 -23.20
CA GLN A 92 -19.65 -14.69 -21.95
C GLN A 92 -18.24 -14.55 -21.39
N GLU A 93 -17.23 -14.47 -22.26
CA GLU A 93 -15.85 -14.21 -21.86
C GLU A 93 -15.72 -12.84 -21.18
N ARG A 94 -16.26 -11.78 -21.81
CA ARG A 94 -16.27 -10.42 -21.26
C ARG A 94 -16.94 -10.39 -19.88
N ASP A 95 -18.09 -11.03 -19.75
CA ASP A 95 -18.87 -11.03 -18.51
C ASP A 95 -18.14 -11.83 -17.40
N ALA A 96 -17.53 -12.97 -17.74
CA ALA A 96 -16.72 -13.77 -16.81
C ALA A 96 -15.46 -13.02 -16.33
N VAL A 97 -14.77 -12.32 -17.24
CA VAL A 97 -13.62 -11.46 -16.88
C VAL A 97 -14.07 -10.30 -15.97
N GLN A 98 -15.25 -9.72 -16.22
CA GLN A 98 -15.80 -8.66 -15.40
C GLN A 98 -16.16 -9.16 -13.99
N GLU A 99 -16.75 -10.35 -13.88
CA GLU A 99 -17.04 -11.02 -12.61
C GLU A 99 -15.74 -11.32 -11.84
N LEU A 100 -14.74 -11.89 -12.50
CA LEU A 100 -13.44 -12.16 -11.91
C LEU A 100 -12.77 -10.88 -11.38
N ARG A 101 -12.83 -9.78 -12.14
CA ARG A 101 -12.33 -8.46 -11.70
C ARG A 101 -13.09 -7.90 -10.49
N SER A 102 -14.36 -8.27 -10.29
CA SER A 102 -15.15 -7.81 -9.15
C SER A 102 -14.70 -8.44 -7.83
N THR A 103 -14.03 -9.60 -7.88
CA THR A 103 -13.45 -10.29 -6.71
C THR A 103 -12.22 -9.58 -6.14
N LEU A 104 -11.60 -8.69 -6.91
CA LEU A 104 -10.43 -7.92 -6.50
C LEU A 104 -10.80 -6.76 -5.58
N ASP A 105 -9.98 -6.54 -4.55
CA ASP A 105 -10.13 -5.38 -3.68
C ASP A 105 -9.80 -4.06 -4.43
N ALA A 106 -10.12 -2.92 -3.81
CA ALA A 106 -9.95 -1.61 -4.45
C ALA A 106 -8.49 -1.27 -4.80
N ARG A 107 -7.52 -1.89 -4.13
CA ARG A 107 -6.10 -1.71 -4.39
C ARG A 107 -5.65 -2.58 -5.55
N ASP A 108 -6.07 -3.83 -5.59
CA ASP A 108 -5.72 -4.76 -6.65
C ASP A 108 -6.38 -4.36 -7.97
N ARG A 109 -7.60 -3.82 -7.94
CA ARG A 109 -8.24 -3.20 -9.11
C ARG A 109 -7.42 -2.06 -9.73
N ARG A 110 -6.66 -1.30 -8.93
CA ARG A 110 -5.78 -0.24 -9.46
C ARG A 110 -4.55 -0.82 -10.15
N VAL A 111 -4.02 -1.93 -9.65
CA VAL A 111 -2.91 -2.65 -10.31
C VAL A 111 -3.41 -3.24 -11.63
N MET A 112 -4.58 -3.89 -11.61
CA MET A 112 -5.17 -4.51 -12.81
C MET A 112 -5.55 -3.49 -13.90
N ARG A 113 -6.04 -2.30 -13.54
CA ARG A 113 -6.27 -1.22 -14.52
C ARG A 113 -4.99 -0.83 -15.29
N ARG A 114 -3.83 -0.80 -14.62
CA ARG A 114 -2.55 -0.52 -15.28
C ARG A 114 -2.12 -1.67 -16.18
N TYR A 115 -2.36 -2.90 -15.75
CA TYR A 115 -2.06 -4.08 -16.56
C TYR A 115 -2.95 -4.13 -17.82
N ASN A 116 -4.27 -4.00 -17.68
CA ASN A 116 -5.20 -4.02 -18.82
C ASN A 116 -4.96 -2.90 -19.83
N SER A 117 -4.55 -1.71 -19.39
CA SER A 117 -4.20 -0.61 -20.31
C SER A 117 -3.09 -0.97 -21.29
N HIS A 118 -2.33 -2.05 -21.04
CA HIS A 118 -1.24 -2.51 -21.87
C HIS A 118 -1.58 -3.72 -22.76
N TYR A 119 -2.70 -4.40 -22.49
CA TYR A 119 -3.08 -5.65 -23.16
C TYR A 119 -4.47 -5.61 -23.82
N TYR A 120 -5.35 -4.72 -23.35
CA TYR A 120 -6.65 -4.44 -23.93
C TYR A 120 -6.70 -2.95 -24.26
N GLU A 121 -6.24 -2.57 -25.45
CA GLU A 121 -6.76 -1.36 -26.08
C GLU A 121 -8.27 -1.58 -26.22
N PRO A 122 -9.13 -0.64 -25.79
CA PRO A 122 -10.51 -0.69 -26.24
C PRO A 122 -10.44 -0.49 -27.75
N ASP A 123 -10.75 -1.53 -28.52
CA ASP A 123 -11.18 -1.35 -29.89
C ASP A 123 -12.24 -0.26 -29.83
N THR A 124 -11.87 0.93 -30.29
CA THR A 124 -12.78 2.03 -30.51
C THR A 124 -13.73 1.57 -31.59
N ILE A 125 -14.83 0.95 -31.17
CA ILE A 125 -16.00 0.79 -32.03
C ILE A 125 -16.55 2.20 -32.24
N GLU A 126 -16.59 2.58 -33.52
CA GLU A 126 -16.99 3.87 -34.11
C GLU A 126 -18.28 4.48 -33.56
#